data_AF-A0A0B2W3M8-F1
#
_entry.id   AF-A0A0B2W3M8-F1
#
_cell.length_a   1.000
_cell.length_b   1.000
_cell.length_c   1.000
_cell.angle_alpha   90.00
_cell.angle_beta   90.00
_cell.angle_gamma   90.00
#
_symmetry.space_group_name_H-M   'P 1'
#
loop_
_entity.id
_entity.type
_entity.pdbx_description
1 polymer ?
#
loop_
_entity_poly.entity_id
_entity_poly.type
_entity_poly.pdbx_seq_one_letter_code
_entity_poly.pdbx_strand_id
1 'polypeptide(L)'
;MPNPPPQEDTWAFGPIGSPFPDNPVRALGQNNMYVALWYKNGKPLHGRAWNNGGVIECSFPYKKAELTGIKDLGGQIQILQYKGDHNTLGYWYEWIRYKDRFDKAEIRQMVKCGDSLPILWKDRPGGALLGYLDNLTETAWFSHDGKAENLQGTPLGDMWIIVRNTKGGPPNCECASCPKPPPPPPVPPPGPLPPLVMIDEWMDVKMGDPFPTRNLVKALGKTLNTIPGQNPDQYVALWYQQGEPIMGRIWNENGRIAASFGWFNNEYSTKVGSLQVLVQLSDFVRGFDYGWIPYSVCGQFGQKEWIPVYVDYPKGIISPCVVDFDGKQILGKVDIRNEKASAGFGGKENILTGPKVQPQMVLCRKAKPGYKFDSMPF
;
A
#
# COMPACT_ATOMS: atom_id res chain seq x y z
N MET A 1 12.59 -23.19 14.42
CA MET A 1 11.52 -24.11 14.90
C MET A 1 10.53 -24.29 13.76
N PRO A 2 9.85 -25.44 13.65
CA PRO A 2 8.74 -25.59 12.69
C PRO A 2 7.60 -24.64 13.05
N ASN A 3 6.85 -24.18 12.04
CA ASN A 3 5.66 -23.35 12.25
C ASN A 3 4.61 -24.12 13.07
N PRO A 4 3.75 -23.44 13.85
CA PRO A 4 2.58 -24.10 14.43
C PRO A 4 1.62 -24.59 13.33
N PRO A 5 0.64 -25.46 13.66
CA PRO A 5 -0.42 -25.83 12.72
C PRO A 5 -1.09 -24.58 12.11
N PRO A 6 -1.30 -24.53 10.78
CA PRO A 6 -1.85 -23.36 10.13
C PRO A 6 -3.31 -23.14 10.56
N GLN A 7 -3.61 -21.93 11.01
CA GLN A 7 -4.97 -21.49 11.30
C GLN A 7 -5.76 -21.26 10.01
N GLU A 8 -7.07 -21.04 10.14
CA GLU A 8 -7.93 -20.64 9.03
C GLU A 8 -7.74 -19.17 8.64
N ASP A 9 -8.08 -18.85 7.39
CA ASP A 9 -8.09 -17.48 6.90
C ASP A 9 -9.09 -16.62 7.69
N THR A 10 -8.66 -15.44 8.14
CA THR A 10 -9.55 -14.51 8.84
C THR A 10 -10.18 -13.51 7.87
N TRP A 11 -11.50 -13.54 7.77
CA TRP A 11 -12.30 -12.62 6.95
C TRP A 11 -13.06 -11.63 7.85
N ALA A 12 -12.44 -10.48 8.11
CA ALA A 12 -12.97 -9.49 9.04
C ALA A 12 -14.13 -8.70 8.41
N PHE A 13 -15.23 -8.51 9.14
CA PHE A 13 -16.34 -7.67 8.70
C PHE A 13 -15.89 -6.22 8.52
N GLY A 14 -16.22 -5.64 7.37
CA GLY A 14 -15.97 -4.26 7.02
C GLY A 14 -17.26 -3.59 6.54
N PRO A 15 -17.91 -2.75 7.37
CA PRO A 15 -19.05 -1.95 6.92
C PRO A 15 -18.62 -0.99 5.81
N ILE A 16 -19.35 -0.97 4.71
CA ILE A 16 -19.07 -0.04 3.60
C ILE A 16 -19.28 1.39 4.11
N GLY A 17 -18.35 2.29 3.81
CA GLY A 17 -18.35 3.65 4.35
C GLY A 17 -17.83 3.78 5.78
N SER A 18 -17.21 2.73 6.34
CA SER A 18 -16.43 2.79 7.59
C SER A 18 -14.95 2.50 7.35
N PRO A 19 -14.04 2.87 8.28
CA PRO A 19 -12.63 2.52 8.17
C PRO A 19 -12.38 1.01 8.04
N PHE A 20 -11.25 0.66 7.41
CA PHE A 20 -10.81 -0.73 7.25
C PHE A 20 -10.57 -1.42 8.60
N PRO A 21 -10.82 -2.74 8.69
CA PRO A 21 -10.37 -3.53 9.83
C PRO A 21 -8.83 -3.54 9.91
N ASP A 22 -8.28 -3.99 11.04
CA ASP A 22 -6.82 -4.06 11.23
C ASP A 22 -6.15 -4.98 10.21
N ASN A 23 -4.91 -4.67 9.81
CA ASN A 23 -4.06 -5.50 8.96
C ASN A 23 -4.77 -6.10 7.71
N PRO A 24 -5.44 -5.28 6.89
CA PRO A 24 -6.10 -5.76 5.69
C PRO A 24 -5.04 -6.21 4.66
N VAL A 25 -5.31 -7.29 3.94
CA VAL A 25 -4.37 -7.82 2.94
C VAL A 25 -4.52 -7.07 1.62
N ARG A 26 -3.43 -6.43 1.19
CA ARG A 26 -3.34 -5.74 -0.10
C ARG A 26 -3.13 -6.70 -1.27
N ALA A 27 -3.65 -6.32 -2.43
CA ALA A 27 -3.28 -6.92 -3.69
C ALA A 27 -1.80 -6.62 -4.01
N LEU A 28 -1.08 -7.61 -4.55
CA LEU A 28 0.36 -7.52 -4.82
C LEU A 28 0.71 -6.28 -5.67
N GLY A 29 1.58 -5.43 -5.13
CA GLY A 29 2.09 -4.25 -5.82
C GLY A 29 1.04 -3.13 -6.03
N GLN A 30 -0.11 -3.20 -5.35
CA GLN A 30 -1.15 -2.17 -5.43
C GLN A 30 -1.15 -1.32 -4.16
N ASN A 31 -1.15 0.00 -4.30
CA ASN A 31 -1.14 0.91 -3.15
C ASN A 31 -2.48 0.95 -2.41
N ASN A 32 -3.60 0.86 -3.14
CA ASN A 32 -4.95 1.10 -2.59
C ASN A 32 -5.97 0.06 -3.07
N MET A 33 -5.59 -1.22 -3.05
CA MET A 33 -6.48 -2.31 -3.43
C MET A 33 -6.30 -3.48 -2.45
N TYR A 34 -7.41 -3.92 -1.86
CA TYR A 34 -7.44 -4.92 -0.80
C TYR A 34 -8.34 -6.10 -1.19
N VAL A 35 -8.00 -7.28 -0.69
CA VAL A 35 -8.76 -8.51 -0.95
C VAL A 35 -10.07 -8.51 -0.17
N ALA A 36 -11.18 -8.59 -0.89
CA ALA A 36 -12.52 -8.54 -0.31
C ALA A 36 -13.37 -9.75 -0.67
N LEU A 37 -14.35 -10.04 0.16
CA LEU A 37 -15.28 -11.16 0.05
C LEU A 37 -16.71 -10.66 0.32
N TRP A 38 -17.65 -11.12 -0.50
CA TRP A 38 -19.06 -10.85 -0.35
C TRP A 38 -19.87 -12.12 -0.60
N TYR A 39 -21.03 -12.24 0.06
CA TYR A 39 -21.92 -13.38 -0.11
C TYR A 39 -23.24 -12.94 -0.74
N LYS A 40 -23.67 -13.66 -1.77
CA LYS A 40 -25.01 -13.53 -2.34
C LYS A 40 -25.72 -14.87 -2.31
N ASN A 41 -26.84 -14.95 -1.58
CA ASN A 41 -27.65 -16.16 -1.44
C ASN A 41 -26.80 -17.38 -1.00
N GLY A 42 -25.90 -17.18 -0.03
CA GLY A 42 -24.99 -18.20 0.48
C GLY A 42 -23.78 -18.52 -0.41
N LYS A 43 -23.66 -17.91 -1.60
CA LYS A 43 -22.50 -18.11 -2.48
C LYS A 43 -21.43 -17.03 -2.23
N PRO A 44 -20.17 -17.40 -1.93
CA PRO A 44 -19.06 -16.46 -1.80
C PRO A 44 -18.59 -15.96 -3.18
N LEU A 45 -18.33 -14.67 -3.28
CA LEU A 45 -17.67 -14.04 -4.42
C LEU A 45 -16.57 -13.12 -3.89
N HIS A 46 -15.34 -13.32 -4.34
CA HIS A 46 -14.28 -12.36 -4.09
C HIS A 46 -14.40 -11.13 -4.99
N GLY A 47 -13.81 -10.04 -4.53
CA GLY A 47 -13.74 -8.78 -5.24
C GLY A 47 -12.63 -7.93 -4.64
N ARG A 48 -12.80 -6.61 -4.71
CA ARG A 48 -11.82 -5.67 -4.17
C ARG A 48 -12.45 -4.60 -3.32
N ALA A 49 -11.68 -4.11 -2.37
CA ALA A 49 -11.96 -2.89 -1.63
C ALA A 49 -10.82 -1.87 -1.83
N TRP A 50 -11.12 -0.59 -1.64
CA TRP A 50 -10.14 0.49 -1.65
C TRP A 50 -10.53 1.56 -0.63
N ASN A 51 -9.54 2.38 -0.24
CA ASN A 51 -9.72 3.53 0.61
C ASN A 51 -10.17 4.74 -0.22
N ASN A 52 -11.28 5.34 0.19
CA ASN A 52 -11.67 6.66 -0.26
C ASN A 52 -12.18 7.46 0.94
N GLY A 53 -11.60 8.61 1.23
CA GLY A 53 -11.93 9.41 2.41
C GLY A 53 -11.68 8.69 3.74
N GLY A 54 -10.79 7.69 3.76
CA GLY A 54 -10.50 6.89 4.94
C GLY A 54 -11.48 5.78 5.25
N VAL A 55 -12.39 5.50 4.33
CA VAL A 55 -13.41 4.47 4.49
C VAL A 55 -13.39 3.46 3.36
N ILE A 56 -14.02 2.32 3.60
CA ILE A 56 -14.15 1.22 2.63
C ILE A 56 -15.13 1.63 1.52
N GLU A 57 -14.62 1.64 0.30
CA GLU A 57 -15.40 1.41 -0.91
C GLU A 57 -15.01 0.06 -1.51
N CYS A 58 -15.85 -0.50 -2.37
CA CYS A 58 -15.65 -1.84 -2.90
C CYS A 58 -16.33 -2.08 -4.24
N SER A 59 -15.95 -3.18 -4.90
CA SER A 59 -16.50 -3.60 -6.18
C SER A 59 -16.47 -5.12 -6.31
N PHE A 60 -17.61 -5.69 -6.70
CA PHE A 60 -17.81 -7.12 -6.93
C PHE A 60 -18.48 -7.37 -8.29
N PRO A 61 -18.00 -8.35 -9.07
CA PRO A 61 -18.68 -8.77 -10.29
C PRO A 61 -19.84 -9.72 -9.97
N TYR A 62 -21.05 -9.40 -10.44
CA TYR A 62 -22.23 -10.26 -10.29
C TYR A 62 -23.16 -10.16 -11.51
N LYS A 63 -23.49 -11.29 -12.13
CA LYS A 63 -24.39 -11.37 -13.30
C LYS A 63 -24.06 -10.34 -14.41
N LYS A 64 -22.77 -10.21 -14.78
CA LYS A 64 -22.25 -9.26 -15.79
C LYS A 64 -22.31 -7.78 -15.38
N ALA A 65 -22.78 -7.45 -14.18
CA ALA A 65 -22.78 -6.11 -13.62
C ALA A 65 -21.68 -5.94 -12.57
N GLU A 66 -21.24 -4.71 -12.37
CA GLU A 66 -20.46 -4.30 -11.22
C GLU A 66 -21.39 -3.86 -10.08
N LEU A 67 -21.18 -4.39 -8.88
CA LEU A 67 -21.87 -3.97 -7.66
C LEU A 67 -20.88 -3.27 -6.73
N THR A 68 -21.18 -2.02 -6.36
CA THR A 68 -20.34 -1.20 -5.46
C THR A 68 -21.12 -0.62 -4.28
N GLY A 69 -22.44 -0.46 -4.41
CA GLY A 69 -23.27 0.27 -3.49
C GLY A 69 -23.74 -0.54 -2.28
N ILE A 70 -23.93 0.16 -1.14
CA ILE A 70 -24.55 -0.37 0.08
C ILE A 70 -25.89 -1.06 -0.23
N LYS A 71 -26.69 -0.48 -1.12
CA LYS A 71 -28.01 -1.01 -1.52
C LYS A 71 -27.91 -2.39 -2.19
N ASP A 72 -26.87 -2.60 -3.00
CA ASP A 72 -26.70 -3.84 -3.75
C ASP A 72 -26.03 -4.93 -2.91
N LEU A 73 -25.09 -4.51 -2.05
CA LEU A 73 -24.21 -5.40 -1.30
C LEU A 73 -24.72 -5.72 0.12
N GLY A 74 -25.73 -5.00 0.62
CA GLY A 74 -26.30 -5.22 1.96
C GLY A 74 -25.52 -4.55 3.10
N GLY A 75 -24.72 -3.53 2.78
CA GLY A 75 -24.05 -2.63 3.74
C GLY A 75 -22.77 -3.12 4.41
N GLN A 76 -22.45 -4.42 4.33
CA GLN A 76 -21.20 -4.95 4.85
C GLN A 76 -20.59 -5.99 3.91
N ILE A 77 -19.26 -6.02 3.87
CA ILE A 77 -18.46 -7.03 3.19
C ILE A 77 -17.46 -7.60 4.18
N GLN A 78 -16.63 -8.55 3.75
CA GLN A 78 -15.49 -9.00 4.51
C GLN A 78 -14.18 -8.63 3.80
N ILE A 79 -13.17 -8.29 4.58
CA ILE A 79 -11.82 -7.99 4.11
C ILE A 79 -10.88 -9.07 4.65
N LEU A 80 -10.01 -9.60 3.79
CA LEU A 80 -9.00 -10.56 4.23
C LEU A 80 -8.04 -9.88 5.21
N GLN A 81 -7.82 -10.52 6.36
CA GLN A 81 -6.97 -10.00 7.43
C GLN A 81 -5.77 -10.92 7.66
N TYR A 82 -4.60 -10.31 7.88
CA TYR A 82 -3.40 -11.01 8.33
C TYR A 82 -2.83 -10.35 9.58
N LYS A 83 -3.41 -10.68 10.74
CA LYS A 83 -3.05 -10.11 12.04
C LYS A 83 -2.18 -11.09 12.83
N GLY A 84 -0.88 -10.90 12.77
CA GLY A 84 0.11 -11.78 13.38
C GLY A 84 1.25 -12.07 12.40
N ASP A 85 1.83 -13.25 12.51
CA ASP A 85 2.91 -13.72 11.66
C ASP A 85 2.87 -15.26 11.49
N HIS A 86 3.80 -15.81 10.71
CA HIS A 86 3.88 -17.26 10.50
C HIS A 86 4.20 -18.05 11.79
N ASN A 87 4.78 -17.41 12.81
CA ASN A 87 5.07 -18.04 14.10
C ASN A 87 3.80 -18.19 14.96
N THR A 88 2.79 -17.36 14.72
CA THR A 88 1.53 -17.33 15.49
C THR A 88 0.36 -17.94 14.72
N LEU A 89 0.33 -17.75 13.40
CA LEU A 89 -0.75 -18.23 12.52
C LEU A 89 -0.43 -19.56 11.83
N GLY A 90 0.84 -19.96 11.78
CA GLY A 90 1.29 -21.19 11.11
C GLY A 90 1.40 -21.07 9.58
N TYR A 91 1.05 -19.92 9.02
CA TYR A 91 1.18 -19.62 7.60
C TYR A 91 1.50 -18.14 7.37
N TRP A 92 1.91 -17.81 6.14
CA TRP A 92 1.94 -16.44 5.62
C TRP A 92 1.36 -16.40 4.20
N TYR A 93 0.85 -15.23 3.78
CA TYR A 93 0.28 -15.08 2.44
C TYR A 93 1.34 -14.82 1.37
N GLU A 94 1.35 -15.67 0.36
CA GLU A 94 2.22 -15.58 -0.80
C GLU A 94 1.36 -15.37 -2.06
N TRP A 95 1.70 -14.39 -2.88
CA TRP A 95 1.11 -14.24 -4.21
C TRP A 95 1.94 -15.04 -5.20
N ILE A 96 1.30 -15.93 -5.95
CA ILE A 96 1.93 -16.76 -6.98
C ILE A 96 1.16 -16.62 -8.30
N ARG A 97 1.80 -16.95 -9.43
CA ARG A 97 1.07 -17.02 -10.70
C ARG A 97 0.13 -18.21 -10.69
N TYR A 98 -1.04 -18.06 -11.31
CA TYR A 98 -2.06 -19.10 -11.34
C TYR A 98 -1.57 -20.40 -11.99
N LYS A 99 -0.70 -20.31 -13.00
CA LYS A 99 -0.10 -21.51 -13.61
C LYS A 99 0.78 -22.32 -12.66
N ASP A 100 1.35 -21.69 -11.63
CA ASP A 100 2.24 -22.32 -10.64
C ASP A 100 1.44 -22.92 -9.44
N ARG A 101 0.10 -22.93 -9.51
CA ARG A 101 -0.78 -23.33 -8.38
C ARG A 101 -0.63 -24.78 -7.93
N PHE A 102 -0.09 -25.65 -8.78
CA PHE A 102 0.18 -27.05 -8.45
C PHE A 102 1.59 -27.26 -7.90
N ASP A 103 2.47 -26.27 -8.02
CA ASP A 103 3.84 -26.34 -7.52
C ASP A 103 3.86 -26.19 -6.00
N LYS A 104 4.58 -27.09 -5.33
CA LYS A 104 4.73 -27.10 -3.87
C LYS A 104 3.38 -27.23 -3.13
N ALA A 105 2.44 -27.98 -3.70
CA ALA A 105 1.09 -28.19 -3.12
C ALA A 105 1.12 -28.80 -1.71
N GLU A 106 2.23 -29.41 -1.30
CA GLU A 106 2.47 -29.93 0.05
C GLU A 106 2.69 -28.83 1.11
N ILE A 107 3.04 -27.61 0.70
CA ILE A 107 3.24 -26.45 1.61
C ILE A 107 2.45 -25.19 1.21
N ARG A 108 1.83 -25.19 0.02
CA ARG A 108 1.02 -24.08 -0.48
C ARG A 108 -0.44 -24.50 -0.56
N GLN A 109 -1.29 -23.75 0.13
CA GLN A 109 -2.73 -23.98 0.17
C GLN A 109 -3.45 -22.79 -0.43
N MET A 110 -4.21 -22.98 -1.49
CA MET A 110 -4.97 -21.89 -2.13
C MET A 110 -5.95 -21.24 -1.14
N VAL A 111 -5.93 -19.91 -1.08
CA VAL A 111 -6.94 -19.15 -0.33
C VAL A 111 -8.22 -19.15 -1.14
N LYS A 112 -9.31 -19.64 -0.54
CA LYS A 112 -10.61 -19.76 -1.19
C LYS A 112 -11.75 -19.75 -0.19
N CYS A 113 -12.93 -19.40 -0.67
CA CYS A 113 -14.20 -19.56 0.02
C CYS A 113 -15.15 -20.28 -0.94
N GLY A 114 -15.57 -21.50 -0.58
CA GLY A 114 -16.26 -22.38 -1.53
C GLY A 114 -15.42 -22.58 -2.80
N ASP A 115 -16.01 -22.29 -3.95
CA ASP A 115 -15.35 -22.36 -5.26
C ASP A 115 -14.76 -21.03 -5.73
N SER A 116 -14.85 -19.97 -4.92
CA SER A 116 -14.31 -18.65 -5.27
C SER A 116 -12.88 -18.48 -4.74
N LEU A 117 -11.96 -18.05 -5.60
CA LEU A 117 -10.59 -17.67 -5.23
C LEU A 117 -10.31 -16.22 -5.62
N PRO A 118 -9.59 -15.42 -4.83
CA PRO A 118 -9.08 -14.13 -5.29
C PRO A 118 -8.11 -14.31 -6.46
N ILE A 119 -8.27 -13.54 -7.53
CA ILE A 119 -7.35 -13.52 -8.68
C ILE A 119 -7.09 -12.08 -9.13
N LEU A 120 -5.81 -11.74 -9.29
CA LEU A 120 -5.32 -10.42 -9.63
C LEU A 120 -4.77 -10.42 -11.06
N TRP A 121 -5.43 -9.67 -11.94
CA TRP A 121 -4.90 -9.34 -13.25
C TRP A 121 -3.96 -8.14 -13.12
N LYS A 122 -2.74 -8.43 -12.65
CA LYS A 122 -1.75 -7.40 -12.27
C LYS A 122 -1.33 -6.51 -13.44
N ASP A 123 -1.07 -7.11 -14.59
CA ASP A 123 -0.51 -6.39 -15.76
C ASP A 123 -1.60 -6.03 -16.78
N ARG A 124 -2.84 -5.80 -16.32
CA ARG A 124 -3.96 -5.38 -17.15
C ARG A 124 -3.71 -4.00 -17.77
N PRO A 125 -3.93 -3.79 -19.08
CA PRO A 125 -3.90 -2.46 -19.68
C PRO A 125 -4.88 -1.50 -18.98
N GLY A 126 -4.40 -0.32 -18.60
CA GLY A 126 -5.19 0.67 -17.85
C GLY A 126 -5.20 0.47 -16.33
N GLY A 127 -4.42 -0.47 -15.80
CA GLY A 127 -4.24 -0.69 -14.37
C GLY A 127 -4.77 -2.04 -13.90
N ALA A 128 -4.12 -2.59 -12.88
CA ALA A 128 -4.43 -3.88 -12.31
C ALA A 128 -5.88 -3.95 -11.82
N LEU A 129 -6.48 -5.14 -11.87
CA LEU A 129 -7.79 -5.40 -11.26
C LEU A 129 -7.78 -6.72 -10.48
N LEU A 130 -8.29 -6.65 -9.26
CA LEU A 130 -8.60 -7.82 -8.43
C LEU A 130 -10.07 -8.20 -8.60
N GLY A 131 -10.30 -9.49 -8.81
CA GLY A 131 -11.60 -10.11 -8.94
C GLY A 131 -11.60 -11.52 -8.34
N TYR A 132 -12.42 -12.42 -8.90
CA TYR A 132 -12.45 -13.81 -8.44
C TYR A 132 -12.38 -14.82 -9.58
N LEU A 133 -11.81 -15.99 -9.30
CA LEU A 133 -11.85 -17.18 -10.14
C LEU A 133 -12.90 -18.13 -9.58
N ASP A 134 -13.82 -18.59 -10.43
CA ASP A 134 -14.68 -19.74 -10.14
C ASP A 134 -13.91 -21.02 -10.46
N ASN A 135 -13.62 -21.83 -9.43
CA ASN A 135 -12.83 -23.04 -9.54
C ASN A 135 -13.55 -24.19 -10.26
N LEU A 136 -14.89 -24.12 -10.38
CA LEU A 136 -15.66 -25.15 -11.10
C LEU A 136 -15.64 -24.90 -12.60
N THR A 137 -15.80 -23.63 -13.01
CA THR A 137 -15.88 -23.25 -14.43
C THR A 137 -14.56 -22.72 -14.98
N GLU A 138 -13.52 -22.63 -14.14
CA GLU A 138 -12.23 -21.99 -14.42
C GLU A 138 -12.38 -20.62 -15.10
N THR A 139 -13.31 -19.82 -14.58
CA THR A 139 -13.63 -18.49 -15.13
C THR A 139 -13.28 -17.40 -14.14
N ALA A 140 -12.40 -16.50 -14.53
CA ALA A 140 -12.10 -15.30 -13.76
C ALA A 140 -13.07 -14.18 -14.12
N TRP A 141 -13.54 -13.44 -13.13
CA TRP A 141 -14.47 -12.33 -13.25
C TRP A 141 -13.90 -11.08 -12.59
N PHE A 142 -13.97 -9.96 -13.30
CA PHE A 142 -13.48 -8.66 -12.86
C PHE A 142 -14.55 -7.60 -13.09
N SER A 143 -14.96 -6.90 -12.04
CA SER A 143 -15.86 -5.75 -12.14
C SER A 143 -15.09 -4.46 -12.40
N HIS A 144 -15.58 -3.59 -13.26
CA HIS A 144 -15.11 -2.21 -13.42
C HIS A 144 -16.07 -1.42 -14.32
N ASP A 145 -16.12 -0.09 -14.19
CA ASP A 145 -16.89 0.81 -15.07
C ASP A 145 -18.36 0.37 -15.28
N GLY A 146 -19.02 -0.14 -14.24
CA GLY A 146 -20.41 -0.60 -14.28
C GLY A 146 -20.63 -1.98 -14.90
N LYS A 147 -19.58 -2.64 -15.39
CA LYS A 147 -19.64 -3.96 -16.05
C LYS A 147 -18.82 -5.01 -15.30
N ALA A 148 -19.08 -6.29 -15.61
CA ALA A 148 -18.17 -7.38 -15.25
C ALA A 148 -17.64 -8.07 -16.51
N GLU A 149 -16.32 -8.05 -16.63
CA GLU A 149 -15.54 -8.76 -17.65
C GLU A 149 -15.19 -10.16 -17.13
N ASN A 150 -15.10 -11.15 -18.04
CA ASN A 150 -14.62 -12.48 -17.70
C ASN A 150 -13.56 -12.98 -18.66
N LEU A 151 -12.72 -13.87 -18.16
CA LEU A 151 -11.65 -14.54 -18.89
C LEU A 151 -11.59 -16.01 -18.50
N GLN A 152 -11.21 -16.87 -19.44
CA GLN A 152 -11.04 -18.31 -19.26
C GLN A 152 -9.79 -18.80 -19.99
N GLY A 153 -9.25 -19.93 -19.56
CA GLY A 153 -8.16 -20.62 -20.26
C GLY A 153 -6.80 -19.94 -20.11
N THR A 154 -5.99 -19.97 -21.17
CA THR A 154 -4.57 -19.56 -21.17
C THR A 154 -4.28 -18.19 -20.55
N PRO A 155 -5.10 -17.12 -20.76
CA PRO A 155 -4.85 -15.80 -20.18
C PRO A 155 -4.77 -15.78 -18.64
N LEU A 156 -5.38 -16.76 -17.98
CA LEU A 156 -5.37 -16.83 -16.51
C LEU A 156 -3.99 -17.20 -15.96
N GLY A 157 -3.16 -17.91 -16.73
CA GLY A 157 -1.91 -18.50 -16.24
C GLY A 157 -0.92 -17.49 -15.63
N ASP A 158 -0.85 -16.28 -16.17
CA ASP A 158 0.04 -15.20 -15.71
C ASP A 158 -0.62 -14.24 -14.70
N MET A 159 -1.91 -14.45 -14.39
CA MET A 159 -2.57 -13.75 -13.30
C MET A 159 -2.11 -14.29 -11.95
N TRP A 160 -2.31 -13.52 -10.89
CA TRP A 160 -1.79 -13.85 -9.56
C TRP A 160 -2.92 -14.30 -8.63
N ILE A 161 -2.71 -15.40 -7.93
CA ILE A 161 -3.58 -15.85 -6.84
C ILE A 161 -2.83 -15.79 -5.52
N ILE A 162 -3.58 -15.79 -4.42
CA ILE A 162 -3.02 -15.83 -3.07
C ILE A 162 -3.08 -17.26 -2.52
N VAL A 163 -1.96 -17.71 -1.94
CA VAL A 163 -1.83 -18.99 -1.25
C VAL A 163 -1.34 -18.75 0.18
N ARG A 164 -1.74 -19.63 1.10
CA ARG A 164 -1.11 -19.79 2.40
C ARG A 164 0.14 -20.63 2.21
N ASN A 165 1.30 -20.07 2.55
CA ASN A 165 2.54 -20.83 2.63
C ASN A 165 2.75 -21.26 4.08
N THR A 166 2.74 -22.56 4.33
CA THR A 166 2.72 -23.16 5.68
C THR A 166 4.10 -23.54 6.20
N LYS A 167 5.18 -23.18 5.48
CA LYS A 167 6.54 -23.56 5.84
C LYS A 167 7.48 -22.36 5.90
N GLY A 168 8.12 -22.20 7.05
CA GLY A 168 9.04 -21.07 7.29
C GLY A 168 8.32 -19.73 7.30
N GLY A 169 9.08 -18.66 7.14
CA GLY A 169 8.55 -17.30 7.04
C GLY A 169 8.69 -16.69 5.65
N PRO A 170 8.13 -15.49 5.43
CA PRO A 170 8.31 -14.76 4.19
C PRO A 170 9.81 -14.43 3.95
N PRO A 171 10.25 -14.25 2.70
CA PRO A 171 11.67 -14.11 2.34
C PRO A 171 12.46 -13.03 3.11
N ASN A 172 11.77 -12.00 3.59
CA ASN A 172 12.35 -10.84 4.26
C ASN A 172 11.88 -10.70 5.72
N CYS A 173 11.51 -11.80 6.37
CA CYS A 173 11.03 -11.77 7.74
C CYS A 173 12.14 -11.39 8.73
N GLU A 174 11.89 -10.38 9.56
CA GLU A 174 12.83 -9.89 10.57
C GLU A 174 12.65 -10.57 11.94
N CYS A 175 11.79 -11.58 12.06
CA CYS A 175 11.54 -12.27 13.33
C CYS A 175 12.77 -13.07 13.79
N ALA A 176 12.85 -13.36 15.09
CA ALA A 176 13.94 -14.14 15.67
C ALA A 176 14.02 -15.60 15.15
N SER A 177 12.90 -16.17 14.68
CA SER A 177 12.83 -17.56 14.22
C SER A 177 13.35 -17.75 12.79
N CYS A 178 13.37 -16.70 11.97
CA CYS A 178 13.81 -16.78 10.58
C CYS A 178 15.32 -16.59 10.48
N PRO A 179 16.00 -17.29 9.55
CA PRO A 179 17.42 -17.10 9.35
C PRO A 179 17.66 -15.66 8.88
N LYS A 180 18.49 -14.93 9.63
CA LYS A 180 18.96 -13.62 9.19
C LYS A 180 19.93 -13.82 8.03
N PRO A 181 19.85 -13.01 6.96
CA PRO A 181 20.87 -13.06 5.92
C PRO A 181 22.25 -12.85 6.57
N PRO A 182 23.27 -13.62 6.16
CA PRO A 182 24.62 -13.43 6.68
C PRO A 182 25.09 -11.99 6.38
N PRO A 183 25.98 -11.41 7.22
CA PRO A 183 26.54 -10.09 6.95
C PRO A 183 27.10 -10.03 5.51
N PRO A 184 26.96 -8.90 4.81
CA PRO A 184 27.53 -8.76 3.48
C PRO A 184 29.04 -9.05 3.54
N PRO A 185 29.60 -9.91 2.67
CA PRO A 185 31.03 -10.18 2.70
C PRO A 185 31.82 -8.91 2.33
N PRO A 186 33.07 -8.75 2.80
CA PRO A 186 33.91 -7.58 2.46
C PRO A 186 34.14 -7.42 0.94
N VAL A 187 34.08 -8.52 0.19
CA VAL A 187 34.14 -8.56 -1.27
C VAL A 187 32.83 -9.18 -1.76
N PRO A 188 32.04 -8.49 -2.61
CA PRO A 188 30.83 -9.05 -3.17
C PRO A 188 31.14 -10.40 -3.84
N PRO A 189 30.44 -11.49 -3.46
CA PRO A 189 30.68 -12.78 -4.10
C PRO A 189 30.33 -12.63 -5.60
N PRO A 190 31.11 -13.22 -6.52
CA PRO A 190 30.75 -13.25 -7.92
C PRO A 190 29.45 -14.05 -8.07
N GLY A 191 28.37 -13.37 -8.43
CA GLY A 191 27.04 -13.95 -8.54
C GLY A 191 25.93 -12.91 -8.52
N PRO A 192 24.66 -13.32 -8.76
CA PRO A 192 23.52 -12.43 -8.63
C PRO A 192 23.40 -11.94 -7.19
N LEU A 193 23.14 -10.64 -7.02
CA LEU A 193 22.90 -10.04 -5.71
C LEU A 193 21.67 -10.69 -5.04
N PRO A 194 21.64 -10.79 -3.69
CA PRO A 194 20.48 -11.31 -2.99
C PRO A 194 19.24 -10.48 -3.32
N PRO A 195 18.04 -11.08 -3.45
CA PRO A 195 16.84 -10.32 -3.73
C PRO A 195 16.49 -9.45 -2.52
N LEU A 196 16.52 -8.13 -2.70
CA LEU A 196 16.10 -7.15 -1.70
C LEU A 196 14.77 -6.51 -2.10
N VAL A 197 14.06 -5.96 -1.12
CA VAL A 197 12.81 -5.23 -1.35
C VAL A 197 13.10 -3.94 -2.10
N MET A 198 12.48 -3.78 -3.27
CA MET A 198 12.59 -2.60 -4.14
C MET A 198 11.32 -1.74 -4.20
N ILE A 199 10.34 -2.03 -3.34
CA ILE A 199 9.07 -1.30 -3.22
C ILE A 199 8.99 -0.60 -1.85
N ASP A 200 8.27 0.52 -1.80
CA ASP A 200 8.01 1.22 -0.54
C ASP A 200 7.07 0.41 0.34
N GLU A 201 7.39 0.31 1.64
CA GLU A 201 6.57 -0.41 2.62
C GLU A 201 5.54 0.54 3.26
N TRP A 202 4.27 0.28 3.00
CA TRP A 202 3.15 1.07 3.54
C TRP A 202 2.35 0.23 4.53
N MET A 203 2.24 0.70 5.76
CA MET A 203 1.48 0.05 6.82
C MET A 203 0.09 0.68 6.95
N ASP A 204 -0.96 -0.14 6.91
CA ASP A 204 -2.34 0.30 7.12
C ASP A 204 -2.64 0.53 8.61
N VAL A 205 -3.15 1.72 8.93
CA VAL A 205 -3.55 2.11 10.29
C VAL A 205 -4.82 2.97 10.22
N LYS A 206 -5.40 3.27 11.39
CA LYS A 206 -6.47 4.27 11.53
C LYS A 206 -6.01 5.42 12.41
N MET A 207 -6.52 6.61 12.14
CA MET A 207 -6.40 7.71 13.09
C MET A 207 -7.00 7.28 14.45
N GLY A 208 -6.26 7.51 15.54
CA GLY A 208 -6.63 7.09 16.89
C GLY A 208 -6.12 5.70 17.31
N ASP A 209 -5.60 4.88 16.38
CA ASP A 209 -4.88 3.64 16.74
C ASP A 209 -3.64 3.97 17.59
N PRO A 210 -3.11 3.02 18.39
CA PRO A 210 -1.84 3.20 19.09
C PRO A 210 -0.73 3.61 18.12
N PHE A 211 0.13 4.54 18.55
CA PHE A 211 1.22 5.01 17.71
C PHE A 211 2.18 3.84 17.37
N PRO A 212 2.59 3.66 16.10
CA PRO A 212 3.34 2.48 15.71
C PRO A 212 4.72 2.40 16.34
N THR A 213 5.19 1.18 16.60
CA THR A 213 6.54 0.89 17.09
C THR A 213 7.54 0.58 15.97
N ARG A 214 7.07 0.37 14.73
CA ARG A 214 7.94 0.20 13.56
C ARG A 214 8.71 1.49 13.28
N ASN A 215 9.85 1.37 12.60
CA ASN A 215 10.63 2.53 12.19
C ASN A 215 9.91 3.29 11.06
N LEU A 216 9.39 4.48 11.35
CA LEU A 216 8.61 5.30 10.41
C LEU A 216 9.52 6.35 9.73
N VAL A 217 9.20 6.73 8.49
CA VAL A 217 9.96 7.78 7.79
C VAL A 217 9.62 9.15 8.36
N LYS A 218 10.53 9.70 9.18
CA LYS A 218 10.42 11.03 9.80
C LYS A 218 10.79 12.14 8.82
N ALA A 219 10.03 13.24 8.85
CA ALA A 219 10.28 14.43 8.05
C ALA A 219 11.70 14.97 8.28
N LEU A 220 12.48 15.11 7.19
CA LEU A 220 13.90 15.49 7.19
C LEU A 220 14.82 14.65 8.11
N GLY A 221 14.35 13.50 8.63
CA GLY A 221 15.09 12.73 9.63
C GLY A 221 15.32 13.46 10.96
N LYS A 222 14.57 14.53 11.25
CA LYS A 222 14.80 15.39 12.43
C LYS A 222 13.50 15.98 12.99
N THR A 223 13.58 16.60 14.16
CA THR A 223 12.54 17.46 14.70
C THR A 223 12.52 18.79 13.92
N LEU A 224 11.35 19.18 13.43
CA LEU A 224 11.20 20.35 12.55
C LEU A 224 11.08 21.66 13.34
N ASN A 225 11.58 22.76 12.78
CA ASN A 225 11.15 24.11 13.18
C ASN A 225 9.78 24.39 12.52
N THR A 226 8.71 23.88 13.13
CA THR A 226 7.38 23.82 12.49
C THR A 226 6.48 25.02 12.81
N ILE A 227 5.32 25.04 12.17
CA ILE A 227 4.24 26.03 12.35
C ILE A 227 3.73 25.97 13.80
N PRO A 228 3.44 27.11 14.45
CA PRO A 228 2.87 27.11 15.80
C PRO A 228 1.64 26.21 15.93
N GLY A 229 1.57 25.46 17.04
CA GLY A 229 0.48 24.51 17.32
C GLY A 229 0.55 23.19 16.56
N GLN A 230 1.55 22.98 15.69
CA GLN A 230 1.80 21.69 15.04
C GLN A 230 2.88 20.91 15.78
N ASN A 231 2.76 19.59 15.84
CA ASN A 231 3.81 18.74 16.40
C ASN A 231 5.06 18.79 15.49
N PRO A 232 6.26 19.04 16.01
CA PRO A 232 7.48 19.14 15.20
C PRO A 232 8.02 17.77 14.74
N ASP A 233 7.58 16.67 15.33
CA ASP A 233 7.95 15.30 14.95
C ASP A 233 6.88 14.69 14.05
N GLN A 234 7.06 14.88 12.74
CA GLN A 234 6.09 14.52 11.71
C GLN A 234 6.58 13.33 10.87
N TYR A 235 5.67 12.43 10.50
CA TYR A 235 5.99 11.22 9.74
C TYR A 235 5.11 11.09 8.51
N VAL A 236 5.67 10.52 7.45
CA VAL A 236 5.03 10.43 6.13
C VAL A 236 3.80 9.51 6.18
N ALA A 237 2.68 10.03 5.71
CA ALA A 237 1.44 9.28 5.58
C ALA A 237 0.76 9.54 4.24
N LEU A 238 -0.05 8.59 3.81
CA LEU A 238 -0.83 8.59 2.59
C LEU A 238 -2.30 8.34 2.94
N TRP A 239 -3.16 9.16 2.35
CA TRP A 239 -4.61 9.06 2.41
C TRP A 239 -5.19 9.14 1.00
N TYR A 240 -6.49 8.94 0.85
CA TYR A 240 -7.17 9.03 -0.43
C TYR A 240 -8.43 9.84 -0.31
N GLN A 241 -8.72 10.68 -1.30
CA GLN A 241 -9.97 11.42 -1.37
C GLN A 241 -10.40 11.57 -2.83
N GLN A 242 -11.62 11.13 -3.13
CA GLN A 242 -12.18 11.04 -4.49
C GLN A 242 -11.23 10.31 -5.47
N GLY A 243 -10.58 9.24 -5.00
CA GLY A 243 -9.62 8.47 -5.78
C GLY A 243 -8.24 9.10 -5.95
N GLU A 244 -8.00 10.32 -5.44
CA GLU A 244 -6.71 11.00 -5.50
C GLU A 244 -5.83 10.63 -4.30
N PRO A 245 -4.54 10.28 -4.50
CA PRO A 245 -3.60 10.02 -3.41
C PRO A 245 -3.15 11.33 -2.75
N ILE A 246 -3.32 11.44 -1.44
CA ILE A 246 -3.01 12.64 -0.66
C ILE A 246 -1.90 12.30 0.33
N MET A 247 -0.67 12.76 0.06
CA MET A 247 0.40 12.71 1.05
C MET A 247 0.16 13.76 2.14
N GLY A 248 0.50 13.41 3.36
CA GLY A 248 0.33 14.26 4.52
C GLY A 248 1.23 13.81 5.66
N ARG A 249 0.80 14.10 6.88
CA ARG A 249 1.58 13.83 8.08
C ARG A 249 0.77 13.15 9.15
N ILE A 250 1.45 12.31 9.92
CA ILE A 250 1.01 11.87 11.25
C ILE A 250 2.00 12.32 12.32
N TRP A 251 1.52 12.33 13.56
CA TRP A 251 2.35 12.51 14.75
C TRP A 251 1.76 11.73 15.92
N ASN A 252 2.57 11.58 16.98
CA ASN A 252 2.14 10.95 18.22
C ASN A 252 1.43 11.97 19.09
N GLU A 253 0.12 11.77 19.28
CA GLU A 253 -0.73 12.55 20.17
C GLU A 253 -1.12 11.65 21.35
N ASN A 254 -0.40 11.77 22.47
CA ASN A 254 -0.66 11.00 23.70
C ASN A 254 -0.70 9.48 23.51
N GLY A 255 0.25 8.94 22.74
CA GLY A 255 0.37 7.51 22.45
C GLY A 255 -0.51 7.03 21.29
N ARG A 256 -1.23 7.92 20.60
CA ARG A 256 -2.13 7.59 19.50
C ARG A 256 -1.78 8.36 18.22
N ILE A 257 -2.20 7.80 17.09
CA ILE A 257 -2.01 8.41 15.78
C ILE A 257 -2.96 9.59 15.61
N ALA A 258 -2.41 10.80 15.49
CA ALA A 258 -3.09 11.95 14.91
C ALA A 258 -2.56 12.21 13.50
N ALA A 259 -3.38 12.84 12.64
CA ALA A 259 -3.07 13.01 11.23
C ALA A 259 -3.60 14.35 10.69
N SER A 260 -2.97 14.88 9.65
CA SER A 260 -3.49 16.02 8.90
C SER A 260 -3.10 15.94 7.42
N PHE A 261 -4.08 16.18 6.55
CA PHE A 261 -3.96 16.17 5.10
C PHE A 261 -4.52 17.47 4.52
N GLY A 262 -3.85 18.05 3.54
CA GLY A 262 -4.34 19.20 2.78
C GLY A 262 -4.87 18.76 1.43
N TRP A 263 -6.13 19.06 1.11
CA TRP A 263 -6.69 18.78 -0.21
C TRP A 263 -7.83 19.74 -0.55
N PHE A 264 -7.84 20.22 -1.79
CA PHE A 264 -8.87 21.09 -2.34
C PHE A 264 -9.17 22.30 -1.45
N ASN A 265 -8.12 23.03 -1.02
CA ASN A 265 -8.19 24.19 -0.13
C ASN A 265 -8.63 23.90 1.31
N ASN A 266 -8.88 22.63 1.67
CA ASN A 266 -9.32 22.22 3.00
C ASN A 266 -8.21 21.49 3.76
N GLU A 267 -8.22 21.64 5.09
CA GLU A 267 -7.48 20.76 6.00
C GLU A 267 -8.39 19.65 6.51
N TYR A 268 -7.90 18.41 6.43
CA TYR A 268 -8.53 17.21 6.98
C TYR A 268 -7.68 16.70 8.13
N SER A 269 -8.02 17.10 9.35
CA SER A 269 -7.34 16.72 10.60
C SER A 269 -8.24 16.01 11.60
N THR A 270 -9.51 15.79 11.24
CA THR A 270 -10.50 15.07 12.04
C THR A 270 -11.21 14.03 11.18
N LYS A 271 -11.63 12.91 11.79
CA LYS A 271 -12.34 11.82 11.10
C LYS A 271 -11.62 11.29 9.85
N VAL A 272 -10.29 11.27 9.86
CA VAL A 272 -9.46 10.80 8.75
C VAL A 272 -9.70 9.31 8.44
N GLY A 273 -10.10 8.50 9.45
CA GLY A 273 -10.34 7.08 9.26
C GLY A 273 -9.06 6.30 8.97
N SER A 274 -9.12 5.40 7.99
CA SER A 274 -7.98 4.60 7.53
C SER A 274 -7.00 5.43 6.73
N LEU A 275 -5.71 5.22 6.98
CA LEU A 275 -4.60 5.84 6.27
C LEU A 275 -3.43 4.86 6.20
N GLN A 276 -2.41 5.21 5.44
CA GLN A 276 -1.20 4.41 5.30
C GLN A 276 -0.01 5.20 5.81
N VAL A 277 0.92 4.54 6.50
CA VAL A 277 2.13 5.18 7.03
C VAL A 277 3.35 4.53 6.39
N LEU A 278 4.29 5.36 5.95
CA LEU A 278 5.50 4.88 5.30
C LEU A 278 6.48 4.33 6.35
N VAL A 279 6.84 3.05 6.19
CA VAL A 279 7.78 2.34 7.06
C VAL A 279 9.14 2.28 6.39
N GLN A 280 10.18 2.56 7.17
CA GLN A 280 11.55 2.33 6.75
C GLN A 280 11.97 0.91 7.14
N LEU A 281 12.00 0.01 6.16
CA LEU A 281 12.51 -1.36 6.31
C LEU A 281 13.98 -1.36 6.78
N SER A 282 14.40 -2.45 7.44
CA SER A 282 15.78 -2.60 7.88
C SER A 282 16.76 -2.59 6.70
N ASP A 283 17.98 -2.14 6.95
CA ASP A 283 18.99 -1.90 5.92
C ASP A 283 19.35 -3.17 5.10
N PHE A 284 19.35 -4.33 5.77
CA PHE A 284 19.63 -5.64 5.16
C PHE A 284 18.46 -6.24 4.38
N VAL A 285 17.28 -5.63 4.44
CA VAL A 285 16.06 -6.08 3.74
C VAL A 285 15.79 -5.25 2.47
N ARG A 286 16.08 -3.94 2.51
CA ARG A 286 15.77 -3.02 1.41
C ARG A 286 16.94 -2.83 0.46
N GLY A 287 16.64 -2.76 -0.84
CA GLY A 287 17.63 -2.51 -1.89
C GLY A 287 17.75 -1.04 -2.28
N PHE A 288 17.27 -0.12 -1.45
CA PHE A 288 17.33 1.32 -1.67
C PHE A 288 17.42 2.10 -0.36
N ASP A 289 17.78 3.38 -0.44
CA ASP A 289 17.83 4.30 0.69
C ASP A 289 16.95 5.52 0.45
N TYR A 290 16.36 6.04 1.53
CA TYR A 290 15.58 7.27 1.50
C TYR A 290 16.46 8.50 1.72
N GLY A 291 16.08 9.62 1.10
CA GLY A 291 16.74 10.91 1.24
C GLY A 291 15.77 12.05 0.94
N TRP A 292 15.94 13.18 1.62
CA TRP A 292 15.16 14.39 1.36
C TRP A 292 15.95 15.27 0.41
N ILE A 293 15.42 15.48 -0.79
CA ILE A 293 16.11 16.12 -1.90
C ILE A 293 15.32 17.36 -2.33
N PRO A 294 15.96 18.51 -2.60
CA PRO A 294 15.26 19.67 -3.13
C PRO A 294 14.50 19.34 -4.42
N TYR A 295 13.31 19.92 -4.57
CA TYR A 295 12.50 19.77 -5.77
C TYR A 295 13.27 20.16 -7.03
N SER A 296 14.09 21.21 -6.95
CA SER A 296 14.93 21.66 -8.07
C SER A 296 15.87 20.59 -8.63
N VAL A 297 16.18 19.55 -7.85
CA VAL A 297 17.03 18.42 -8.27
C VAL A 297 16.16 17.23 -8.69
N CYS A 298 15.17 16.86 -7.88
CA CYS A 298 14.41 15.63 -8.07
C CYS A 298 13.11 15.79 -8.89
N GLY A 299 12.65 17.02 -9.14
CA GLY A 299 11.43 17.35 -9.87
C GLY A 299 11.61 17.50 -11.38
N GLN A 300 12.85 17.58 -11.88
CA GLN A 300 13.15 17.71 -13.31
C GLN A 300 12.84 16.42 -14.09
N PHE A 301 12.77 16.40 -15.42
CA PHE A 301 12.58 15.14 -16.18
C PHE A 301 13.94 14.50 -16.53
N GLY A 302 13.99 13.17 -16.68
CA GLY A 302 15.19 12.43 -17.13
C GLY A 302 15.79 11.46 -16.11
N GLN A 303 16.95 10.89 -16.43
CA GLN A 303 17.66 9.95 -15.56
C GLN A 303 18.10 10.64 -14.27
N LYS A 304 17.69 10.07 -13.14
CA LYS A 304 18.03 10.57 -11.81
C LYS A 304 18.59 9.47 -10.96
N GLU A 305 19.57 9.85 -10.16
CA GLU A 305 20.05 9.01 -9.07
C GLU A 305 19.01 8.91 -7.93
N TRP A 306 18.33 10.02 -7.65
CA TRP A 306 17.28 10.13 -6.65
C TRP A 306 15.91 10.23 -7.32
N ILE A 307 15.05 9.26 -7.07
CA ILE A 307 13.70 9.20 -7.64
C ILE A 307 12.73 9.57 -6.51
N PRO A 308 11.81 10.53 -6.71
CA PRO A 308 10.78 10.82 -5.72
C PRO A 308 10.04 9.55 -5.29
N VAL A 309 9.73 9.41 -4.00
CA VAL A 309 8.71 8.46 -3.56
C VAL A 309 7.39 8.99 -4.07
N TYR A 310 6.62 8.18 -4.78
CA TYR A 310 5.43 8.67 -5.45
C TYR A 310 4.27 7.68 -5.44
N VAL A 311 3.07 8.25 -5.57
CA VAL A 311 1.88 7.54 -6.02
C VAL A 311 1.38 8.25 -7.27
N ASP A 312 1.35 7.53 -8.38
CA ASP A 312 0.85 8.05 -9.65
C ASP A 312 -0.68 7.94 -9.69
N TYR A 313 -1.30 8.92 -10.32
CA TYR A 313 -2.71 8.92 -10.62
C TYR A 313 -2.95 9.75 -11.89
N PRO A 314 -4.11 9.62 -12.57
CA PRO A 314 -4.31 10.21 -13.89
C PRO A 314 -4.05 11.72 -14.00
N LYS A 315 -4.18 12.49 -12.90
CA LYS A 315 -4.01 13.96 -12.92
C LYS A 315 -2.67 14.46 -12.37
N GLY A 316 -1.78 13.59 -11.88
CA GLY A 316 -0.52 14.05 -11.27
C GLY A 316 0.33 12.94 -10.65
N ILE A 317 1.48 13.32 -10.11
CA ILE A 317 2.38 12.41 -9.38
C ILE A 317 2.63 12.99 -8.01
N ILE A 318 2.07 12.36 -6.98
CA ILE A 318 2.06 12.92 -5.63
C ILE A 318 3.19 12.30 -4.82
N SER A 319 4.05 13.17 -4.28
CA SER A 319 5.20 12.81 -3.45
C SER A 319 5.14 13.47 -2.07
N PRO A 320 5.68 12.84 -1.01
CA PRO A 320 5.84 13.48 0.29
C PRO A 320 6.79 14.67 0.18
N CYS A 321 6.43 15.80 0.77
CA CYS A 321 7.23 17.02 0.70
C CYS A 321 7.18 17.78 2.01
N VAL A 322 8.34 18.17 2.54
CA VAL A 322 8.44 19.16 3.61
C VAL A 322 8.46 20.53 2.96
N VAL A 323 7.40 21.28 3.24
CA VAL A 323 7.14 22.62 2.70
C VAL A 323 7.56 23.65 3.75
N ASP A 324 8.32 24.64 3.33
CA ASP A 324 8.71 25.81 4.10
C ASP A 324 7.74 26.97 3.79
N PHE A 325 7.03 27.41 4.82
CA PHE A 325 6.23 28.63 4.81
C PHE A 325 6.88 29.62 5.77
N ASP A 326 7.53 30.64 5.20
CA ASP A 326 8.15 31.75 5.94
C ASP A 326 9.15 31.30 7.02
N GLY A 327 10.01 30.33 6.69
CA GLY A 327 11.03 29.76 7.56
C GLY A 327 10.53 28.68 8.51
N LYS A 328 9.26 28.26 8.37
CA LYS A 328 8.64 27.20 9.16
C LYS A 328 8.34 25.98 8.30
N GLN A 329 8.82 24.83 8.76
CA GLN A 329 8.79 23.56 8.03
C GLN A 329 7.57 22.73 8.41
N ILE A 330 6.86 22.20 7.42
CA ILE A 330 5.71 21.31 7.66
C ILE A 330 5.61 20.24 6.57
N LEU A 331 5.34 19.00 6.99
CA LEU A 331 5.18 17.88 6.08
C LEU A 331 3.79 17.89 5.44
N GLY A 332 3.79 17.78 4.11
CA GLY A 332 2.61 17.68 3.25
C GLY A 332 2.96 16.94 1.96
N LYS A 333 2.52 17.50 0.84
CA LYS A 333 2.66 16.89 -0.49
C LYS A 333 3.20 17.85 -1.53
N VAL A 334 3.80 17.30 -2.57
CA VAL A 334 4.07 17.98 -3.84
C VAL A 334 3.50 17.16 -4.99
N ASP A 335 2.89 17.85 -5.95
CA ASP A 335 2.62 17.28 -7.28
C ASP A 335 3.81 17.60 -8.19
N ILE A 336 4.56 16.56 -8.55
CA ILE A 336 5.78 16.68 -9.37
C ILE A 336 5.45 17.15 -10.79
N ARG A 337 4.30 16.76 -11.36
CA ARG A 337 3.95 17.17 -12.73
C ARG A 337 3.53 18.63 -12.79
N ASN A 338 2.86 19.11 -11.74
CA ASN A 338 2.17 20.40 -11.73
C ASN A 338 2.90 21.50 -10.93
N GLU A 339 4.12 21.23 -10.45
CA GLU A 339 4.91 22.15 -9.61
C GLU A 339 4.08 22.81 -8.50
N LYS A 340 3.37 21.98 -7.72
CA LYS A 340 2.46 22.44 -6.66
C LYS A 340 2.77 21.72 -5.35
N ALA A 341 3.32 22.45 -4.38
CA ALA A 341 3.54 21.95 -3.02
C ALA A 341 2.47 22.47 -2.06
N SER A 342 2.09 21.69 -1.06
CA SER A 342 1.01 22.05 -0.16
C SER A 342 1.01 21.26 1.14
N ALA A 343 0.47 21.86 2.20
CA ALA A 343 0.21 21.18 3.48
C ALA A 343 -1.07 21.73 4.13
N GLY A 344 -1.85 20.85 4.78
CA GLY A 344 -3.02 21.25 5.56
C GLY A 344 -2.60 21.76 6.94
N PHE A 345 -2.96 22.99 7.29
CA PHE A 345 -2.83 23.55 8.64
C PHE A 345 -3.67 24.82 8.78
N GLY A 346 -4.12 25.12 10.00
CA GLY A 346 -4.93 26.31 10.27
C GLY A 346 -6.31 26.28 9.60
N GLY A 347 -6.88 25.08 9.40
CA GLY A 347 -8.20 24.87 8.82
C GLY A 347 -8.25 24.91 7.29
N LYS A 348 -7.11 25.04 6.60
CA LYS A 348 -7.03 25.10 5.14
C LYS A 348 -5.82 24.38 4.57
N GLU A 349 -5.85 24.11 3.27
CA GLU A 349 -4.66 23.72 2.51
C GLU A 349 -3.86 24.99 2.16
N ASN A 350 -2.62 25.07 2.62
CA ASN A 350 -1.70 26.14 2.26
C ASN A 350 -0.87 25.66 1.07
N ILE A 351 -0.77 26.48 0.03
CA ILE A 351 -0.29 26.07 -1.29
C ILE A 351 0.85 26.99 -1.75
N LEU A 352 1.91 26.38 -2.30
CA LEU A 352 2.97 27.02 -3.06
C LEU A 352 2.95 26.50 -4.50
N THR A 353 3.16 27.39 -5.46
CA THR A 353 3.24 27.05 -6.89
C THR A 353 4.44 27.72 -7.55
N GLY A 354 4.90 27.15 -8.66
CA GLY A 354 5.96 27.72 -9.50
C GLY A 354 7.30 27.82 -8.75
N PRO A 355 8.05 28.94 -8.85
CA PRO A 355 9.42 29.04 -8.31
C PRO A 355 9.54 28.76 -6.80
N LYS A 356 8.46 28.97 -6.04
CA LYS A 356 8.44 28.70 -4.59
C LYS A 356 8.49 27.21 -4.25
N VAL A 357 8.25 26.32 -5.21
CA VAL A 357 8.32 24.85 -5.03
C VAL A 357 9.76 24.35 -5.14
N GLN A 358 10.62 25.02 -5.90
CA GLN A 358 11.99 24.61 -6.18
C GLN A 358 12.85 24.30 -4.94
N PRO A 359 12.83 25.10 -3.85
CA PRO A 359 13.62 24.81 -2.65
C PRO A 359 13.00 23.77 -1.71
N GLN A 360 11.77 23.31 -1.97
CA GLN A 360 11.05 22.43 -1.06
C GLN A 360 11.65 21.03 -1.07
N MET A 361 11.63 20.36 0.08
CA MET A 361 12.34 19.09 0.27
C MET A 361 11.39 17.92 0.00
N VAL A 362 11.65 17.17 -1.05
CA VAL A 362 10.85 16.01 -1.47
C VAL A 362 11.50 14.74 -0.96
N LEU A 363 10.69 13.80 -0.46
CA LEU A 363 11.20 12.47 -0.14
C LEU A 363 11.52 11.71 -1.44
N CYS A 364 12.77 11.30 -1.58
CA CYS A 364 13.25 10.47 -2.66
C CYS A 364 13.82 9.15 -2.15
N ARG A 365 14.01 8.22 -3.08
CA ARG A 365 14.69 6.95 -2.90
C ARG A 365 15.78 6.78 -3.95
N LYS A 366 16.88 6.15 -3.56
CA LYS A 366 18.02 5.83 -4.41
C LYS A 366 18.34 4.35 -4.29
N ALA A 367 18.43 3.64 -5.41
CA ALA A 367 18.78 2.22 -5.40
C ALA A 367 20.21 2.02 -4.89
N LYS A 368 20.40 0.97 -4.08
CA LYS A 368 21.73 0.54 -3.64
C LYS A 368 22.54 0.01 -4.84
N PRO A 369 23.88 0.01 -4.76
CA PRO A 369 24.73 -0.51 -5.82
C PRO A 369 24.28 -1.89 -6.33
N GLY A 370 24.07 -2.01 -7.64
CA GLY A 370 23.64 -3.24 -8.32
C GLY A 370 22.14 -3.55 -8.26
N TYR A 371 21.34 -2.72 -7.58
CA TYR A 371 19.87 -2.80 -7.62
C TYR A 371 19.31 -1.73 -8.57
N LYS A 372 18.09 -1.96 -9.05
CA LYS A 372 17.35 -1.03 -9.92
C LYS A 372 15.87 -1.08 -9.61
N PHE A 373 15.16 0.02 -9.83
CA PHE A 373 13.71 0.04 -9.78
C PHE A 373 13.14 -0.45 -11.12
N ASP A 374 12.05 -1.22 -11.09
CA ASP A 374 11.42 -1.78 -12.29
C ASP A 374 10.72 -0.73 -13.16
N SER A 375 10.42 0.45 -12.59
CA SER A 375 9.81 1.57 -13.30
C SER A 375 10.31 2.90 -12.76
N MET A 376 10.53 3.85 -13.67
CA MET A 376 10.78 5.25 -13.36
C MET A 376 9.50 6.03 -13.71
N PRO A 377 9.06 6.98 -12.87
CA PRO A 377 7.85 7.76 -13.14
C PRO A 377 7.97 8.66 -14.38
N PHE A 378 9.18 8.84 -14.92
CA PHE A 378 9.53 9.74 -16.02
C PHE A 378 10.79 9.29 -16.75
#